data_AF-A0A954XJB5-F1
#
_entry.id   AF-A0A954XJB5-F1
#
_cell.length_a   1.000
_cell.length_b   1.000
_cell.length_c   1.000
_cell.angle_alpha   90.00
_cell.angle_beta   90.00
_cell.angle_gamma   90.00
#
_symmetry.space_group_name_H-M   'P 1'
#
loop_
_entity.id
_entity.type
_entity.pdbx_description
1 polymer ?
#
loop_
_entity_poly.entity_id
_entity_poly.type
_entity_poly.pdbx_seq_one_letter_code
_entity_poly.pdbx_strand_id
1 'polypeptide(L)'
;NLGDLTRHPLWRLRPPRPTPDLPPVSICIGSDDPITFATNLRHEYMLLHDAMILADLTYDEAKSWLNDVRQSGLESRFTIPRPYQNIRDHIAIGLDTSIELPP
;
A
#
# COMPACT_ATOMS: atom_id res chain seq x y z
N ASN A 1 7.16 9.84 -20.61
CA ASN A 1 8.00 8.67 -20.30
C ASN A 1 7.77 8.35 -18.83
N LEU A 2 7.36 7.12 -18.51
CA LEU A 2 7.09 6.67 -17.13
C LEU A 2 8.35 6.63 -16.24
N GLY A 3 9.55 6.54 -16.84
CA GLY A 3 10.82 6.56 -16.10
C GLY A 3 11.31 7.96 -15.73
N ASP A 4 10.66 9.04 -16.19
CA ASP A 4 11.01 10.39 -15.75
C ASP A 4 10.18 10.77 -14.51
N LEU A 5 10.67 10.35 -13.35
CA LEU A 5 10.01 10.62 -12.08
C LEU A 5 9.93 12.13 -11.77
N THR A 6 10.78 12.97 -12.35
CA THR A 6 10.79 14.41 -12.03
C THR A 6 9.56 15.15 -12.55
N ARG A 7 8.87 14.59 -13.56
CA ARG A 7 7.76 15.23 -14.24
C ARG A 7 6.39 14.92 -13.65
N HIS A 8 6.26 13.84 -12.88
CA HIS A 8 4.97 13.44 -12.33
C HIS A 8 4.77 14.01 -10.91
N PRO A 9 3.63 14.67 -10.61
CA PRO A 9 3.38 15.31 -9.30
C PRO A 9 3.58 14.40 -8.09
N LEU A 10 3.26 13.11 -8.23
CA LEU A 10 3.46 12.07 -7.21
C LEU A 10 4.87 12.12 -6.59
N TRP A 11 5.90 12.16 -7.44
CA TRP A 11 7.29 12.03 -6.99
C TRP A 11 7.84 13.32 -6.39
N ARG A 12 7.17 14.46 -6.62
CA ARG A 12 7.46 15.72 -5.90
C ARG A 12 6.90 15.70 -4.48
N LEU A 13 5.75 15.05 -4.28
CA LEU A 13 5.11 14.92 -2.96
C LEU A 13 5.83 13.88 -2.10
N ARG A 14 6.19 12.75 -2.69
CA ARG A 14 6.87 11.65 -2.02
C ARG A 14 7.93 11.03 -2.94
N PRO A 15 9.12 11.62 -3.03
CA PRO A 15 10.20 11.05 -3.83
C PRO A 15 10.62 9.69 -3.24
N PRO A 16 11.08 8.74 -4.07
CA PRO A 16 11.50 7.44 -3.58
C PRO A 16 12.87 7.47 -2.89
N ARG A 17 13.68 8.49 -3.19
CA ARG A 17 14.88 8.84 -2.40
C ARG A 17 14.59 10.10 -1.61
N PRO A 18 14.85 10.12 -0.28
CA PRO A 18 14.58 11.28 0.55
C PRO A 18 15.29 12.54 0.06
N THR A 19 14.60 13.67 0.09
CA THR A 19 15.19 15.00 -0.08
C THR A 19 15.45 15.63 1.29
N PRO A 20 16.57 16.34 1.51
CA PRO A 20 16.97 16.82 2.84
C PRO A 20 16.02 17.86 3.45
N ASP A 21 15.31 18.60 2.61
CA ASP A 21 14.75 19.89 3.02
C ASP A 21 13.36 19.77 3.67
N LEU A 22 12.60 18.70 3.37
CA LEU A 22 11.22 18.54 3.83
C LEU A 22 10.86 17.06 4.03
N PRO A 23 10.07 16.72 5.07
CA PRO A 23 9.55 15.37 5.23
C PRO A 23 8.60 15.01 4.08
N PRO A 24 8.60 13.74 3.60
CA PRO A 24 7.74 13.31 2.51
C PRO A 24 6.27 13.38 2.91
N VAL A 25 5.41 13.82 1.97
CA VAL A 25 3.97 13.82 2.17
C VAL A 25 3.46 12.38 2.30
N SER A 26 2.53 12.16 3.25
CA SER A 26 1.83 10.88 3.36
C SER A 26 0.84 10.75 2.22
N ILE A 27 0.91 9.64 1.49
CA ILE A 27 0.06 9.36 0.33
C ILE A 27 -0.48 7.93 0.42
N CYS A 28 -1.55 7.66 -0.33
CA CYS A 28 -2.07 6.32 -0.55
C CYS A 28 -2.24 6.07 -2.06
N ILE A 29 -2.21 4.80 -2.47
CA ILE A 29 -2.44 4.39 -3.86
C ILE A 29 -3.85 3.79 -3.94
N GLY A 30 -4.63 4.25 -4.90
CA GLY A 30 -5.98 3.73 -5.20
C GLY A 30 -6.16 3.57 -6.69
N SER A 31 -7.08 2.69 -7.10
CA SER A 31 -7.44 2.48 -8.51
C SER A 31 -8.44 3.50 -9.06
N ASP A 32 -8.87 4.46 -8.24
CA ASP A 32 -9.91 5.45 -8.54
C ASP A 32 -11.20 4.79 -9.06
N ASP A 33 -11.36 4.69 -10.39
CA ASP A 33 -12.45 4.03 -11.09
C ASP A 33 -11.97 2.79 -11.88
N PRO A 34 -11.82 1.62 -11.24
CA PRO A 34 -11.23 0.43 -11.88
C PRO A 34 -11.99 -0.05 -13.12
N ILE A 35 -13.31 0.19 -13.18
CA ILE A 35 -14.14 -0.13 -14.35
C ILE A 35 -13.85 0.82 -15.52
N THR A 36 -13.74 2.12 -15.25
CA THR A 36 -13.47 3.17 -16.25
C THR A 36 -12.10 2.98 -16.89
N PHE A 37 -11.10 2.65 -16.08
CA PHE A 37 -9.70 2.51 -16.53
C PHE A 37 -9.31 1.06 -16.86
N ALA A 38 -10.23 0.10 -16.75
CA ALA A 38 -9.97 -1.33 -16.91
C ALA A 38 -8.73 -1.80 -16.10
N THR A 39 -8.60 -1.28 -14.88
CA THR A 39 -7.45 -1.49 -13.99
C THR A 39 -7.90 -2.12 -12.68
N ASN A 40 -6.94 -2.45 -11.82
CA ASN A 40 -7.19 -2.84 -10.44
C ASN A 40 -6.02 -2.36 -9.57
N LEU A 41 -6.19 -2.41 -8.26
CA LEU A 41 -5.17 -1.93 -7.33
C LEU A 41 -3.81 -2.60 -7.53
N ARG A 42 -3.77 -3.91 -7.85
CA ARG A 42 -2.50 -4.61 -8.11
C ARG A 42 -1.78 -4.01 -9.33
N HIS A 43 -2.51 -3.71 -10.41
CA HIS A 43 -1.93 -3.07 -11.59
C HIS A 43 -1.34 -1.70 -11.25
N GLU A 44 -2.00 -0.88 -10.43
CA GLU A 44 -1.45 0.43 -10.02
C GLU A 44 -0.10 0.29 -9.30
N TYR A 45 0.02 -0.68 -8.41
CA TYR A 45 1.30 -0.98 -7.74
C TYR A 45 2.37 -1.46 -8.71
N MET A 46 2.00 -2.28 -9.71
CA MET A 46 2.94 -2.74 -10.74
C MET A 46 3.42 -1.58 -11.62
N LEU A 47 2.53 -0.67 -12.03
CA LEU A 47 2.89 0.49 -12.83
C LEU A 47 3.89 1.40 -12.10
N LEU A 48 3.69 1.61 -10.79
CA LEU A 48 4.61 2.39 -9.97
C LEU A 48 5.95 1.68 -9.75
N HIS A 49 5.93 0.37 -9.53
CA HIS A 49 7.14 -0.44 -9.48
C HIS A 49 7.95 -0.28 -10.77
N ASP A 50 7.32 -0.52 -11.92
CA ASP A 50 7.99 -0.51 -13.21
C ASP A 50 8.48 0.89 -13.57
N ALA A 51 7.75 1.95 -13.22
CA ALA A 51 8.20 3.33 -13.35
C ALA A 51 9.48 3.60 -12.55
N MET A 52 9.59 3.08 -11.32
CA MET A 52 10.80 3.22 -10.51
C MET A 52 11.98 2.41 -11.09
N ILE A 53 11.73 1.19 -11.58
CA ILE A 53 12.78 0.38 -12.25
C ILE A 53 13.28 1.10 -13.50
N LEU A 54 12.39 1.68 -14.31
CA LEU A 54 12.75 2.48 -15.50
C LEU A 54 13.52 3.77 -15.15
N ALA A 55 13.49 4.19 -13.89
CA ALA A 55 14.18 5.37 -13.38
C ALA A 55 15.48 5.02 -12.63
N ASP A 56 16.03 3.82 -12.86
CA ASP A 56 17.26 3.31 -12.24
C ASP A 56 17.19 3.20 -10.69
N LEU A 57 16.00 2.90 -10.16
CA LEU A 57 15.88 2.40 -8.80
C LEU A 57 16.07 0.88 -8.77
N THR A 58 16.67 0.41 -7.69
CA THR A 58 16.74 -1.01 -7.38
C THR A 58 15.37 -1.57 -7.01
N TYR A 59 15.22 -2.88 -7.16
CA TYR A 59 14.03 -3.61 -6.71
C TYR A 59 13.72 -3.36 -5.23
N ASP A 60 14.76 -3.34 -4.38
CA ASP A 60 14.58 -3.14 -2.94
C ASP A 60 14.14 -1.72 -2.59
N GLU A 61 14.68 -0.70 -3.28
CA GLU A 61 14.20 0.69 -3.15
C GLU A 61 12.71 0.80 -3.53
N ALA A 62 12.33 0.24 -4.68
CA ALA A 62 10.95 0.27 -5.16
C ALA A 62 10.01 -0.47 -4.20
N LYS A 63 10.41 -1.67 -3.76
CA LYS A 63 9.64 -2.48 -2.81
C LYS A 63 9.48 -1.78 -1.45
N SER A 64 10.54 -1.16 -0.94
CA SER A 64 10.48 -0.41 0.32
C SER A 64 9.49 0.74 0.21
N TRP A 65 9.60 1.55 -0.85
CA TRP A 65 8.72 2.71 -1.05
C TRP A 65 7.24 2.31 -1.18
N LEU A 66 6.94 1.25 -1.95
CA LEU A 66 5.57 0.75 -2.09
C LEU A 66 5.00 0.23 -0.78
N ASN A 67 5.83 -0.40 0.06
CA ASN A 67 5.40 -0.85 1.39
C ASN A 67 5.10 0.32 2.32
N ASP A 68 5.91 1.38 2.30
CA ASP A 68 5.68 2.57 3.13
C ASP A 68 4.37 3.29 2.75
N VAL A 69 4.11 3.41 1.45
CA VAL A 69 2.86 4.02 0.95
C VAL A 69 1.65 3.14 1.27
N ARG A 70 1.77 1.82 1.11
CA ARG A 70 0.73 0.86 1.52
C ARG A 70 0.44 0.97 3.02
N GLN A 71 1.47 1.07 3.84
CA GLN A 71 1.34 1.23 5.28
C GLN A 71 0.65 2.55 5.65
N SER A 72 1.05 3.65 5.00
CA SER A 72 0.40 4.97 5.16
C SER A 72 -1.11 4.91 4.88
N GLY A 73 -1.52 4.17 3.85
CA GLY A 73 -2.94 3.92 3.54
C GLY A 73 -3.66 3.06 4.60
N LEU A 74 -2.98 2.05 5.17
CA LEU A 74 -3.54 1.22 6.23
C LEU A 74 -3.70 1.95 7.56
N GLU A 75 -2.82 2.90 7.86
CA GLU A 75 -2.86 3.71 9.08
C GLU A 75 -3.92 4.82 9.00
N SER A 76 -4.18 5.34 7.79
CA SER A 76 -5.15 6.43 7.56
C SER A 76 -6.58 5.95 7.27
N ARG A 77 -6.85 4.64 7.30
CA ARG A 77 -8.18 4.10 6.99
C ARG A 77 -9.20 4.39 8.10
N PHE A 78 -10.46 4.62 7.70
CA PHE A 78 -11.59 4.79 8.62
C PHE A 78 -12.16 3.46 9.16
N THR A 79 -11.31 2.43 9.30
CA THR A 79 -11.73 1.11 9.79
C THR A 79 -10.84 0.66 10.93
N ILE A 80 -11.42 -0.03 11.91
CA ILE A 80 -10.67 -0.64 13.00
C ILE A 80 -9.79 -1.78 12.48
N PRO A 81 -8.61 -2.05 13.08
CA PRO A 81 -7.90 -3.31 12.87
C PRO A 81 -8.87 -4.46 12.98
N ARG A 82 -8.94 -5.29 11.92
CA ARG A 82 -9.63 -6.56 12.08
C ARG A 82 -8.85 -7.31 13.16
N PRO A 83 -9.51 -7.77 14.23
CA PRO A 83 -8.85 -8.72 15.11
C PRO A 83 -8.37 -9.87 14.24
N TYR A 84 -7.12 -10.30 14.45
CA TYR A 84 -6.61 -11.51 13.82
C TYR A 84 -7.47 -12.67 14.32
N GLN A 85 -8.60 -12.93 13.64
CA GLN A 85 -9.25 -14.21 13.73
C GLN A 85 -8.32 -15.16 13.02
N ASN A 86 -7.65 -16.01 13.80
CA ASN A 86 -6.93 -17.15 13.25
C ASN A 86 -7.89 -17.86 12.30
N ILE A 87 -7.60 -17.87 11.01
CA ILE A 87 -8.41 -18.58 10.01
C ILE A 87 -8.49 -20.08 10.35
N ARG A 88 -7.60 -20.58 11.21
CA ARG A 88 -7.67 -21.93 11.79
C ARG A 88 -8.89 -22.16 12.69
N ASP A 89 -9.46 -21.11 13.30
CA ASP A 89 -10.57 -21.24 14.24
C ASP A 89 -11.94 -21.36 13.53
N HIS A 90 -12.03 -21.01 12.24
CA HIS A 90 -13.28 -21.06 11.46
C HIS A 90 -13.46 -22.33 10.61
N ILE A 91 -12.49 -23.26 10.63
CA ILE A 91 -12.74 -24.64 10.15
C ILE A 91 -13.57 -25.43 11.17
N ALA A 92 -13.69 -24.94 12.41
CA ALA A 92 -14.50 -25.54 13.47
C ALA A 92 -15.86 -24.84 13.67
N ILE A 93 -16.55 -24.42 12.61
CA ILE A 93 -18.00 -24.12 12.70
C ILE A 93 -18.73 -25.45 12.85
N GLY A 94 -18.73 -25.90 14.09
CA GLY A 94 -19.17 -27.22 14.52
C GLY A 94 -18.44 -27.62 15.77
N LEU A 95 -18.37 -26.75 16.78
CA LEU A 95 -18.39 -27.07 18.21
C LEU A 95 -18.46 -25.75 19.00
N ASP A 96 -19.53 -25.66 19.78
CA ASP A 96 -19.83 -24.63 20.76
C ASP A 96 -18.70 -24.48 21.79
N THR A 97 -18.19 -23.27 21.98
CA THR A 97 -17.47 -22.90 23.21
C THR A 97 -17.73 -21.45 23.56
N SER A 98 -18.54 -21.28 24.60
CA SER A 98 -18.78 -20.10 25.42
C SER A 98 -17.59 -19.13 25.51
N ILE A 99 -17.87 -17.87 25.26
CA ILE A 99 -16.94 -16.75 25.44
C ILE A 99 -16.97 -16.34 26.92
N GLU A 100 -15.88 -16.54 27.64
CA GLU A 100 -15.52 -15.72 28.80
C GLU A 100 -14.30 -14.87 28.45
N LEU A 101 -14.44 -13.55 28.61
CA LEU A 101 -13.34 -12.60 28.52
C LEU A 101 -12.64 -12.53 29.89
N PRO A 102 -11.30 -12.43 29.96
CA PRO A 102 -10.59 -12.13 31.20
C PRO A 102 -10.86 -10.68 31.65
N PRO A 103 -10.61 -10.33 32.93
CA PRO A 103 -10.97 -9.03 33.51
C PRO A 103 -10.33 -7.84 32.82
#